data_AF-A0A351A3A2-F1
#
_entry.id   AF-A0A351A3A2-F1
#
_cell.length_a   1.000
_cell.length_b   1.000
_cell.length_c   1.000
_cell.angle_alpha   90.00
_cell.angle_beta   90.00
_cell.angle_gamma   90.00
#
_symmetry.space_group_name_H-M   'P 1'
#
loop_
_entity.id
_entity.type
_entity.pdbx_description
1 polymer ?
#
loop_
_entity_poly.entity_id
_entity_poly.type
_entity_poly.pdbx_seq_one_letter_code
_entity_poly.pdbx_strand_id
1 'polypeptide(L)'
;MLDRAIIEFDKALRTVLAPARSVRPVPGEGVPDAMLDDAERRHAAALMRINHVGEICAQALYQGQAMMSRDPAIRDTLRQASQEETEHLAWTERRIAELGGRKSLLNPVWYGGALALGLLAGRFGDRWNLGFLAETERQVERHLKGHLETLPADDARSRAIVEQM
;
A
#
# COMPACT_ATOMS: atom_id res chain seq x y z
N MET A 1 3.18 27.76 -6.15
CA MET A 1 3.34 27.07 -4.83
C MET A 1 2.00 26.56 -4.31
N LEU A 2 0.93 27.37 -4.34
CA LEU A 2 -0.42 26.95 -3.96
C LEU A 2 -0.94 25.77 -4.80
N ASP A 3 -0.79 25.82 -6.13
CA ASP A 3 -1.27 24.76 -7.04
C ASP A 3 -0.68 23.39 -6.71
N ARG A 4 0.62 23.34 -6.41
CA ARG A 4 1.29 22.10 -6.02
C ARG A 4 0.77 21.58 -4.68
N ALA A 5 0.53 22.46 -3.72
CA ALA A 5 -0.04 22.06 -2.43
C ALA A 5 -1.46 21.49 -2.60
N ILE A 6 -2.28 22.08 -3.47
CA ILE A 6 -3.62 21.58 -3.81
C ILE A 6 -3.54 20.18 -4.43
N ILE A 7 -2.61 19.96 -5.37
CA ILE A 7 -2.42 18.65 -6.01
C ILE A 7 -1.97 17.59 -5.00
N GLU A 8 -1.00 17.89 -4.15
CA GLU A 8 -0.52 16.92 -3.16
C GLU A 8 -1.58 16.64 -2.07
N PHE A 9 -2.43 17.61 -1.75
CA PHE A 9 -3.57 17.42 -0.84
C PHE A 9 -4.69 16.58 -1.47
N ASP A 10 -5.03 16.81 -2.75
CA ASP A 10 -6.01 15.98 -3.48
C ASP A 10 -5.57 14.52 -3.54
N LYS A 11 -4.27 14.25 -3.80
CA LYS A 11 -3.73 12.89 -3.73
C LYS A 11 -3.94 12.24 -2.36
N ALA A 12 -3.65 12.96 -1.28
CA ALA A 12 -3.86 12.46 0.08
C ALA A 12 -5.32 12.11 0.35
N LEU A 13 -6.26 12.96 -0.08
CA LEU A 13 -7.69 12.68 0.04
C LEU A 13 -8.08 11.44 -0.77
N ARG A 14 -7.57 11.29 -1.99
CA ARG A 14 -7.85 10.12 -2.84
C ARG A 14 -7.33 8.83 -2.23
N THR A 15 -6.08 8.79 -1.78
CA THR A 15 -5.48 7.59 -1.17
C THR A 15 -6.21 7.17 0.11
N VAL A 16 -6.65 8.13 0.93
CA VAL A 16 -7.23 7.83 2.25
C VAL A 16 -8.74 7.61 2.22
N LEU A 17 -9.47 8.40 1.42
CA LEU A 17 -10.94 8.49 1.49
C LEU A 17 -11.65 7.95 0.25
N ALA A 18 -11.01 7.96 -0.92
CA ALA A 18 -11.64 7.45 -2.14
C ALA A 18 -11.42 5.92 -2.25
N PRO A 19 -12.36 5.19 -2.87
CA PRO A 19 -12.10 3.81 -3.27
C PRO A 19 -10.99 3.77 -4.31
N ALA A 20 -10.00 2.90 -4.11
CA ALA A 20 -8.95 2.70 -5.09
C ALA A 20 -9.49 1.99 -6.33
N ARG A 21 -8.90 2.29 -7.50
CA ARG A 21 -9.27 1.65 -8.77
C ARG A 21 -8.03 1.05 -9.40
N SER A 22 -8.12 -0.23 -9.69
CA SER A 22 -7.11 -0.96 -10.45
C SER A 22 -7.47 -0.90 -11.94
N VAL A 23 -6.48 -0.66 -12.80
CA VAL A 23 -6.62 -0.83 -14.26
C VAL A 23 -6.15 -2.22 -14.72
N ARG A 24 -5.53 -2.99 -13.82
CA ARG A 24 -5.10 -4.36 -14.05
C ARG A 24 -6.17 -5.37 -13.59
N PRO A 25 -6.13 -6.61 -14.09
CA PRO A 25 -6.94 -7.70 -13.53
C PRO A 25 -6.57 -7.94 -12.06
N VAL A 26 -7.56 -8.33 -11.25
CA VAL A 26 -7.31 -8.67 -9.84
C VAL A 26 -6.67 -10.06 -9.77
N PRO A 27 -5.51 -10.21 -9.10
CA PRO A 27 -4.90 -11.53 -8.91
C PRO A 27 -5.87 -12.51 -8.25
N GLY A 28 -5.94 -13.73 -8.79
CA GLY A 28 -6.82 -14.78 -8.24
C GLY A 28 -8.31 -14.64 -8.57
N GLU A 29 -8.74 -13.67 -9.37
CA GLU A 29 -10.17 -13.44 -9.69
C GLU A 29 -10.87 -14.68 -10.30
N GLY A 30 -10.15 -15.49 -11.07
CA GLY A 30 -10.67 -16.72 -11.67
C GLY A 30 -10.68 -17.94 -10.74
N VAL A 31 -10.14 -17.84 -9.53
CA VAL A 31 -10.09 -18.95 -8.56
C VAL A 31 -11.40 -18.99 -7.79
N PRO A 32 -12.05 -20.15 -7.56
CA PRO A 32 -13.19 -20.24 -6.66
C PRO A 32 -12.86 -19.75 -5.25
N ASP A 33 -13.82 -19.12 -4.56
CA ASP A 33 -13.57 -18.72 -3.18
C ASP A 33 -13.55 -19.96 -2.28
N ALA A 34 -12.61 -20.00 -1.34
CA ALA A 34 -12.47 -21.14 -0.44
C ALA A 34 -13.57 -21.14 0.62
N MET A 35 -13.94 -22.34 1.08
CA MET A 35 -14.80 -22.50 2.25
C MET A 35 -13.98 -22.30 3.52
N LEU A 36 -13.70 -21.03 3.85
CA LEU A 36 -13.04 -20.66 5.09
C LEU A 36 -14.01 -20.70 6.26
N ASP A 37 -13.55 -21.22 7.40
CA ASP A 37 -14.27 -21.05 8.64
C ASP A 37 -14.27 -19.58 9.11
N ASP A 38 -15.07 -19.27 10.13
CA ASP A 38 -15.20 -17.90 10.63
C ASP A 38 -13.89 -17.33 11.22
N ALA A 39 -13.04 -18.18 11.79
CA ALA A 39 -11.76 -17.75 12.37
C ALA A 39 -10.75 -17.45 11.26
N GLU A 40 -10.63 -18.33 10.28
CA GLU A 40 -9.79 -18.18 9.09
C GLU A 40 -10.18 -16.95 8.28
N ARG A 41 -11.48 -16.76 8.03
CA ARG A 41 -12.01 -15.59 7.31
C ARG A 41 -11.66 -14.29 8.02
N ARG A 42 -11.84 -14.23 9.35
CA ARG A 42 -11.47 -13.05 10.15
C ARG A 42 -9.97 -12.80 10.15
N HIS A 43 -9.17 -13.87 10.20
CA HIS A 43 -7.71 -13.78 10.14
C HIS A 43 -7.24 -13.24 8.80
N ALA A 44 -7.70 -13.82 7.69
CA ALA A 44 -7.40 -13.34 6.34
C ALA A 44 -7.83 -11.88 6.14
N ALA A 45 -9.02 -11.49 6.60
CA ALA A 45 -9.49 -10.11 6.52
C ALA A 45 -8.62 -9.14 7.34
N ALA A 46 -8.06 -9.61 8.46
CA ALA A 46 -7.13 -8.83 9.26
C ALA A 46 -5.78 -8.64 8.55
N LEU A 47 -5.22 -9.69 7.96
CA LEU A 47 -3.98 -9.60 7.18
C LEU A 47 -4.14 -8.71 5.95
N MET A 48 -5.25 -8.84 5.21
CA MET A 48 -5.54 -7.96 4.07
C MET A 48 -5.68 -6.49 4.49
N ARG A 49 -6.27 -6.22 5.66
CA ARG A 49 -6.33 -4.86 6.21
C ARG A 49 -4.95 -4.32 6.57
N ILE A 50 -4.05 -5.17 7.08
CA ILE A 50 -2.66 -4.74 7.38
C ILE A 50 -1.94 -4.41 6.07
N ASN A 51 -2.04 -5.27 5.05
CA ASN A 51 -1.49 -5.02 3.72
C ASN A 51 -2.01 -3.71 3.14
N HIS A 52 -3.33 -3.50 3.14
CA HIS A 52 -3.95 -2.26 2.70
C HIS A 52 -3.43 -1.01 3.44
N VAL A 53 -3.15 -1.10 4.74
CA VAL A 53 -2.53 0.01 5.49
C VAL A 53 -1.07 0.20 5.05
N GLY A 54 -0.35 -0.88 4.77
CA GLY A 54 0.97 -0.86 4.14
C GLY A 54 0.98 -0.06 2.86
N GLU A 55 0.04 -0.32 1.94
CA GLU A 55 -0.08 0.40 0.66
C GLU A 55 -0.34 1.90 0.84
N ILE A 56 -1.17 2.27 1.82
CA ILE A 56 -1.41 3.67 2.17
C ILE A 56 -0.12 4.33 2.67
N CYS A 57 0.63 3.64 3.53
CA CYS A 57 1.89 4.13 4.06
C CYS A 57 2.93 4.29 2.94
N ALA A 58 3.09 3.29 2.07
CA ALA A 58 4.02 3.31 0.95
C ALA A 58 3.75 4.50 0.02
N GLN A 59 2.49 4.70 -0.39
CA GLN A 59 2.09 5.86 -1.20
C GLN A 59 2.45 7.19 -0.53
N ALA A 60 2.11 7.36 0.75
CA ALA A 60 2.39 8.59 1.48
C ALA A 60 3.90 8.84 1.64
N LEU A 61 4.65 7.77 1.92
CA LEU A 61 6.10 7.80 2.06
C LEU A 61 6.76 8.27 0.76
N TYR A 62 6.46 7.60 -0.36
CA TYR A 62 7.02 7.94 -1.67
C TYR A 62 6.61 9.35 -2.10
N GLN A 63 5.38 9.76 -1.81
CA GLN A 63 4.93 11.13 -2.05
C GLN A 63 5.80 12.13 -1.29
N GLY A 64 6.05 11.92 0.01
CA GLY A 64 6.90 12.78 0.83
C GLY A 64 8.35 12.83 0.34
N GLN A 65 8.91 11.67 0.01
CA GLN A 65 10.26 11.55 -0.56
C GLN A 65 10.37 12.30 -1.90
N ALA A 66 9.36 12.17 -2.78
CA ALA A 66 9.31 12.83 -4.08
C ALA A 66 9.17 14.36 -3.95
N MET A 67 8.52 14.86 -2.90
CA MET A 67 8.43 16.30 -2.64
C MET A 67 9.79 16.92 -2.31
N MET A 68 10.66 16.16 -1.64
CA MET A 68 11.97 16.64 -1.14
C MET A 68 13.15 16.30 -2.06
N SER A 69 13.00 15.33 -2.96
CA SER A 69 14.04 14.94 -3.92
C SER A 69 14.40 16.09 -4.87
N ARG A 70 15.70 16.28 -5.11
CA ARG A 70 16.24 17.31 -6.01
C ARG A 70 16.49 16.77 -7.41
N ASP A 71 16.71 15.47 -7.52
CA ASP A 71 16.87 14.76 -8.79
C ASP A 71 15.50 14.51 -9.45
N PRO A 72 15.26 15.06 -10.66
CA PRO A 72 14.02 14.81 -11.40
C PRO A 72 13.74 13.33 -11.67
N ALA A 73 14.78 12.53 -11.95
CA ALA A 73 14.62 11.11 -12.27
C ALA A 73 14.14 10.33 -11.03
N ILE A 74 14.75 10.57 -9.87
CA ILE A 74 14.34 9.93 -8.61
C ILE A 74 12.90 10.33 -8.25
N ARG A 75 12.55 11.61 -8.41
CA ARG A 75 11.19 12.09 -8.16
C ARG A 75 10.16 11.39 -9.04
N ASP A 76 10.47 11.19 -10.32
CA ASP A 76 9.55 10.55 -11.25
C ASP A 76 9.43 9.04 -10.98
N THR A 77 10.52 8.36 -10.60
CA THR A 77 10.48 6.97 -10.11
C THR A 77 9.61 6.83 -8.86
N LEU A 78 9.77 7.69 -7.85
CA LEU A 78 8.96 7.66 -6.63
C LEU A 78 7.46 7.90 -6.90
N ARG A 79 7.15 8.79 -7.86
CA ARG A 79 5.77 9.03 -8.30
C ARG A 79 5.17 7.85 -9.04
N GLN A 80 5.99 7.13 -9.82
CA GLN A 80 5.57 5.92 -10.50
C GLN A 80 5.29 4.80 -9.50
N ALA A 81 6.20 4.56 -8.55
CA ALA A 81 6.00 3.60 -7.47
C ALA A 81 4.71 3.88 -6.69
N SER A 82 4.48 5.14 -6.30
CA SER A 82 3.23 5.54 -5.62
C SER A 82 1.96 5.28 -6.47
N GLN A 83 2.05 5.29 -7.80
CA GLN A 83 0.91 4.97 -8.65
C GLN A 83 0.70 3.46 -8.74
N GLU A 84 1.77 2.67 -8.78
CA GLU A 84 1.70 1.21 -8.77
C GLU A 84 1.02 0.68 -7.49
N GLU A 85 1.29 1.28 -6.33
CA GLU A 85 0.61 0.92 -5.07
C GLU A 85 -0.90 1.19 -5.09
N THR A 86 -1.42 1.98 -6.04
CA THR A 86 -2.88 2.15 -6.18
C THR A 86 -3.55 0.85 -6.65
N GLU A 87 -2.84 0.04 -7.44
CA GLU A 87 -3.31 -1.28 -7.88
C GLU A 87 -3.42 -2.22 -6.68
N HIS A 88 -2.37 -2.29 -5.86
CA HIS A 88 -2.31 -3.10 -4.64
C HIS A 88 -3.38 -2.67 -3.62
N LEU A 89 -3.54 -1.36 -3.44
CA LEU A 89 -4.57 -0.79 -2.59
C LEU A 89 -5.97 -1.21 -3.04
N ALA A 90 -6.24 -1.19 -4.34
CA ALA A 90 -7.54 -1.62 -4.88
C ALA A 90 -7.80 -3.12 -4.71
N TRP A 91 -6.79 -3.97 -4.93
CA TRP A 91 -6.93 -5.42 -4.76
C TRP A 91 -7.17 -5.79 -3.30
N THR A 92 -6.38 -5.21 -2.38
CA THR A 92 -6.54 -5.45 -0.95
C THR A 92 -7.87 -4.90 -0.44
N GLU A 93 -8.31 -3.72 -0.88
CA GLU A 93 -9.62 -3.14 -0.54
C GLU A 93 -10.77 -4.07 -0.97
N ARG A 94 -10.72 -4.56 -2.21
CA ARG A 94 -11.71 -5.50 -2.73
C ARG A 94 -11.73 -6.79 -1.90
N ARG A 95 -10.57 -7.39 -1.62
CA ARG A 95 -10.50 -8.65 -0.88
C ARG A 95 -10.97 -8.51 0.57
N ILE A 96 -10.67 -7.39 1.22
CA ILE A 96 -11.21 -7.07 2.56
C ILE A 96 -12.74 -7.11 2.52
N ALA A 97 -13.37 -6.50 1.52
CA ALA A 97 -14.83 -6.48 1.38
C ALA A 97 -15.42 -7.87 1.12
N GLU A 98 -14.80 -8.67 0.24
CA GLU A 98 -15.21 -10.06 -0.05
C GLU A 98 -15.17 -10.95 1.20
N LEU A 99 -14.18 -10.74 2.08
CA LEU A 99 -14.04 -11.45 3.34
C LEU A 99 -14.99 -10.92 4.45
N GLY A 100 -15.81 -9.89 4.17
CA GLY A 100 -16.71 -9.26 5.14
C GLY A 100 -15.99 -8.36 6.16
N GLY A 101 -14.77 -7.95 5.85
CA GLY A 101 -13.96 -7.06 6.67
C GLY A 101 -14.22 -5.57 6.40
N ARG A 102 -13.35 -4.72 6.98
CA ARG A 102 -13.35 -3.28 6.74
C ARG A 102 -11.93 -2.73 6.69
N LYS A 103 -11.77 -1.57 6.05
CA LYS A 103 -10.53 -0.77 6.09
C LYS A 103 -10.23 -0.26 7.50
N SER A 104 -8.98 0.13 7.74
CA SER A 104 -8.60 0.77 9.00
C SER A 104 -9.21 2.18 9.10
N LEU A 105 -9.75 2.51 10.28
CA LEU A 105 -10.28 3.86 10.55
C LEU A 105 -9.15 4.88 10.76
N LEU A 106 -7.94 4.37 11.04
CA LEU A 106 -6.75 5.16 11.31
C LEU A 106 -5.93 5.44 10.05
N ASN A 107 -6.45 5.12 8.85
CA ASN A 107 -5.79 5.45 7.58
C ASN A 107 -5.28 6.89 7.48
N PRO A 108 -6.02 7.93 7.93
CA PRO A 108 -5.50 9.30 7.92
C PRO A 108 -4.25 9.48 8.80
N VAL A 109 -4.19 8.81 9.95
CA VAL A 109 -3.06 8.87 10.88
C VAL A 109 -1.85 8.15 10.29
N TRP A 110 -2.05 6.96 9.73
CA TRP A 110 -1.00 6.19 9.08
C TRP A 110 -0.41 6.92 7.88
N TYR A 111 -1.26 7.48 7.02
CA TYR A 111 -0.85 8.30 5.89
C TYR A 111 -0.02 9.50 6.34
N GLY A 112 -0.52 10.29 7.32
CA GLY A 112 0.18 11.46 7.82
C GLY A 112 1.55 11.14 8.42
N GLY A 113 1.65 10.05 9.18
CA GLY A 113 2.91 9.58 9.75
C GLY A 113 3.92 9.16 8.69
N ALA A 114 3.50 8.35 7.72
CA ALA A 114 4.36 7.89 6.63
C ALA A 114 4.80 9.05 5.71
N LEU A 115 3.91 10.00 5.41
CA LEU A 115 4.25 11.22 4.67
C LEU A 115 5.32 12.03 5.41
N ALA A 116 5.16 12.23 6.73
CA ALA A 116 6.14 12.96 7.53
C ALA A 116 7.52 12.26 7.51
N LEU A 117 7.55 10.93 7.62
CA LEU A 117 8.78 10.15 7.50
C LEU A 117 9.42 10.29 6.11
N GLY A 118 8.63 10.22 5.04
CA GLY A 118 9.13 10.41 3.68
C GLY A 118 9.72 11.82 3.45
N LEU A 119 9.05 12.87 3.95
CA LEU A 119 9.58 14.24 3.92
C LEU A 119 10.90 14.34 4.69
N LEU A 120 11.00 13.72 5.87
CA LEU A 120 12.23 13.70 6.66
C LEU A 120 13.35 12.95 5.94
N ALA A 121 13.09 11.77 5.38
CA ALA A 121 14.08 10.99 4.64
C ALA A 121 14.65 11.78 3.44
N GLY A 122 13.77 12.40 2.64
CA GLY A 122 14.19 13.21 1.50
C GLY A 122 14.93 14.51 1.88
N ARG A 123 14.64 15.08 3.06
CA ARG A 123 15.31 16.30 3.56
C ARG A 123 16.83 16.15 3.66
N PHE A 124 17.32 14.94 3.93
CA PHE A 124 18.75 14.64 4.09
C PHE A 124 19.48 14.34 2.76
N GLY A 125 18.78 14.45 1.63
CA GLY A 125 19.34 14.30 0.29
C GLY A 125 19.07 12.95 -0.36
N ASP A 126 19.27 12.88 -1.68
CA ASP A 126 18.79 11.77 -2.51
C ASP A 126 19.41 10.40 -2.15
N ARG A 127 20.66 10.35 -1.67
CA ARG A 127 21.28 9.08 -1.22
C ARG A 127 20.60 8.50 0.01
N TRP A 128 20.31 9.34 1.00
CA TRP A 128 19.57 8.93 2.19
C TRP A 128 18.15 8.52 1.83
N ASN A 129 17.53 9.27 0.92
CA ASN A 129 16.21 9.00 0.40
C ASN A 129 16.11 7.60 -0.22
N LEU A 130 17.02 7.27 -1.13
CA LEU A 130 17.08 5.95 -1.78
C LEU A 130 17.45 4.82 -0.82
N GLY A 131 18.35 5.08 0.13
CA GLY A 131 18.70 4.08 1.15
C GLY A 131 17.52 3.74 2.06
N PHE A 132 16.75 4.75 2.46
CA PHE A 132 15.54 4.57 3.26
C PHE A 132 14.43 3.85 2.49
N LEU A 133 14.26 4.18 1.20
CA LEU A 133 13.37 3.45 0.31
C LEU A 133 13.75 1.97 0.25
N ALA A 134 15.01 1.65 -0.07
CA ALA A 134 15.49 0.27 -0.21
C ALA A 134 15.30 -0.56 1.07
N GLU A 135 15.52 0.04 2.24
CA GLU A 135 15.28 -0.65 3.52
C GLU A 135 13.79 -0.84 3.80
N THR A 136 12.95 0.12 3.41
CA THR A 136 11.50 0.02 3.53
C THR A 136 10.97 -1.14 2.67
N GLU A 137 11.38 -1.22 1.41
CA GLU A 137 11.03 -2.34 0.50
C GLU A 137 11.43 -3.70 1.08
N ARG A 138 12.65 -3.80 1.62
CA ARG A 138 13.15 -5.03 2.24
C ARG A 138 12.33 -5.44 3.47
N GLN A 139 11.77 -4.49 4.20
CA GLN A 139 10.89 -4.77 5.34
C GLN A 139 9.49 -5.17 4.88
N VAL A 140 8.95 -4.50 3.85
CA VAL A 140 7.66 -4.85 3.22
C VAL A 140 7.71 -6.28 2.67
N GLU A 141 8.73 -6.63 1.88
CA GLU A 141 8.88 -7.97 1.31
C GLU A 141 8.90 -9.06 2.40
N ARG A 142 9.63 -8.82 3.50
CA ARG A 142 9.67 -9.75 4.63
C ARG A 142 8.31 -9.86 5.32
N HIS A 143 7.61 -8.75 5.47
CA HIS A 143 6.29 -8.71 6.08
C HIS A 143 5.26 -9.49 5.25
N LEU A 144 5.26 -9.30 3.92
CA LEU A 144 4.40 -10.02 2.99
C LEU A 144 4.69 -11.53 2.98
N LYS A 145 5.97 -11.94 3.02
CA LYS A 145 6.35 -13.35 3.19
C LYS A 145 5.77 -13.95 4.47
N GLY A 146 5.85 -13.23 5.59
CA GLY A 146 5.23 -13.67 6.85
C GLY A 146 3.69 -13.77 6.77
N HIS A 147 3.04 -12.91 5.98
CA HIS A 147 1.61 -13.02 5.70
C HIS A 147 1.28 -14.25 4.86
N LEU A 148 2.09 -14.59 3.85
CA LEU A 148 1.92 -15.82 3.07
C LEU A 148 2.10 -17.10 3.90
N GLU A 149 2.91 -17.05 4.95
CA GLU A 149 3.06 -18.18 5.89
C GLU A 149 1.85 -18.36 6.82
N THR A 150 1.08 -17.29 7.08
CA THR A 150 -0.01 -17.28 8.07
C THR A 150 -1.41 -17.25 7.46
N LEU A 151 -1.54 -16.81 6.20
CA LEU A 151 -2.78 -16.92 5.45
C LEU A 151 -3.25 -18.38 5.36
N PRO A 152 -4.56 -18.66 5.50
CA PRO A 152 -5.10 -19.99 5.29
C PRO A 152 -4.63 -20.56 3.95
N ALA A 153 -4.17 -21.81 3.96
CA ALA A 153 -3.59 -22.44 2.76
C ALA A 153 -4.59 -22.49 1.59
N ASP A 154 -5.87 -22.69 1.92
CA ASP A 154 -6.95 -22.76 0.93
C ASP A 154 -7.40 -21.39 0.42
N ASP A 155 -7.02 -20.27 1.08
CA ASP A 155 -7.36 -18.91 0.63
C ASP A 155 -6.48 -18.44 -0.54
N ALA A 156 -6.51 -19.21 -1.63
CA ALA A 156 -5.72 -18.98 -2.83
C ALA A 156 -5.95 -17.60 -3.46
N ARG A 157 -7.13 -16.99 -3.27
CA ARG A 157 -7.40 -15.61 -3.72
C ARG A 157 -6.57 -14.59 -2.95
N SER A 158 -6.61 -14.60 -1.62
CA SER A 158 -5.82 -13.66 -0.82
C SER A 158 -4.32 -13.89 -1.03
N ARG A 159 -3.90 -15.16 -1.13
CA ARG A 159 -2.49 -15.51 -1.40
C ARG A 159 -2.02 -14.96 -2.76
N ALA A 160 -2.80 -15.12 -3.82
CA ALA A 160 -2.46 -14.60 -5.15
C ALA A 160 -2.31 -13.07 -5.17
N ILE A 161 -3.09 -12.34 -4.36
CA ILE A 161 -2.93 -10.89 -4.20
C ILE A 161 -1.57 -10.59 -3.54
N VAL A 162 -1.25 -11.24 -2.42
CA VAL A 162 0.00 -11.01 -1.68
C VAL A 162 1.24 -11.45 -2.46
N GLU A 163 1.15 -12.49 -3.27
CA GLU A 163 2.25 -12.94 -4.13
C GLU A 163 2.57 -11.96 -5.28
N GLN A 164 1.60 -11.16 -5.68
CA GLN A 164 1.78 -10.16 -6.74
C GLN A 164 2.29 -8.82 -6.23
N MET A 165 2.11 -8.55 -4.93
CA MET A 165 2.60 -7.38 -4.20
C MET A 165 4.07 -7.56 -3.84
#